data_AF-A0A848TE02-F1
#
_entry.id   AF-A0A848TE02-F1
#
_cell.length_a   1.000
_cell.length_b   1.000
_cell.length_c   1.000
_cell.angle_alpha   90.00
_cell.angle_beta   90.00
_cell.angle_gamma   90.00
#
_symmetry.space_group_name_H-M   'P 1'
#
loop_
_entity.id
_entity.type
_entity.pdbx_description
1 polymer ?
#
loop_
_entity_poly.entity_id
_entity_poly.type
_entity_poly.pdbx_seq_one_letter_code
_entity_poly.pdbx_strand_id
1 'polypeptide(L)'
;EDILHDMGAFSIIASDSQAMGRVGEVIIRTWQTADKMKKQRGPLAEEVGDNDNFRVRRYIAKYTINPAIAHGLSKHIGSIEEGKRADLVLWNPAFFGVKPEMILMGGSIVCAQMGDPNASIPTPQPVYTRLMFGAFGRSLEANAVTFVSEAAHSEGLGDTLGLAKTTLPVANTRDIGKKDLVLNNATPEVEVHPETYEVRADGELLTCQPATELPMAQRYFLF
;
A
#
# COMPACT_ATOMS: atom_id res chain seq x y z
N GLU A 1 -7.99 -17.19 2.05
CA GLU A 1 -7.26 -15.96 1.68
C GLU A 1 -6.52 -15.35 2.88
N ASP A 2 -7.19 -14.94 3.96
CA ASP A 2 -6.55 -14.26 5.11
C ASP A 2 -5.28 -14.96 5.62
N ILE A 3 -5.34 -16.28 5.79
CA ILE A 3 -4.21 -17.08 6.28
C ILE A 3 -3.06 -17.08 5.26
N LEU A 4 -3.35 -17.09 3.96
CA LEU A 4 -2.33 -17.01 2.90
C LEU A 4 -1.64 -15.64 2.90
N HIS A 5 -2.34 -14.55 3.26
CA HIS A 5 -1.70 -13.26 3.49
C HIS A 5 -0.80 -13.30 4.74
N ASP A 6 -1.25 -13.88 5.85
CA ASP A 6 -0.48 -13.92 7.10
C ASP A 6 0.76 -14.81 6.99
N MET A 7 0.69 -15.90 6.22
CA MET A 7 1.81 -16.78 5.87
C MET A 7 2.80 -16.15 4.87
N GLY A 8 2.42 -15.05 4.20
CA GLY A 8 3.24 -14.47 3.13
C GLY A 8 3.17 -15.25 1.80
N ALA A 9 2.16 -16.08 1.60
CA ALA A 9 1.88 -16.71 0.32
C ALA A 9 1.16 -15.75 -0.65
N PHE A 10 0.39 -14.79 -0.14
CA PHE A 10 -0.16 -13.69 -0.95
C PHE A 10 0.60 -12.39 -0.68
N SER A 11 1.24 -11.85 -1.71
CA SER A 11 2.31 -10.87 -1.57
C SER A 11 1.92 -9.41 -1.79
N ILE A 12 0.76 -9.17 -2.39
CA ILE A 12 0.26 -7.83 -2.77
C ILE A 12 -1.20 -7.73 -2.37
N ILE A 13 -1.63 -6.54 -1.93
CA ILE A 13 -3.04 -6.17 -1.77
C ILE A 13 -3.32 -4.98 -2.67
N ALA A 14 -4.38 -5.05 -3.46
CA ALA A 14 -4.82 -4.03 -4.41
C ALA A 14 -6.31 -3.71 -4.22
N SER A 15 -6.80 -2.65 -4.86
CA SER A 15 -8.17 -2.17 -4.65
C SER A 15 -9.21 -2.76 -5.56
N ASP A 16 -8.88 -3.10 -6.79
CA ASP A 16 -9.84 -3.33 -7.89
C ASP A 16 -10.89 -2.21 -8.03
N SER A 17 -10.39 -0.98 -8.21
CA SER A 17 -11.13 0.25 -7.95
C SER A 17 -12.40 0.39 -8.81
N GLN A 18 -13.57 0.46 -8.17
CA GLN A 18 -14.90 0.54 -8.81
C GLN A 18 -15.26 -0.66 -9.69
N ALA A 19 -14.46 -1.73 -9.67
CA ALA A 19 -14.65 -2.95 -10.47
C ALA A 19 -14.53 -4.19 -9.57
N MET A 20 -15.31 -4.22 -8.48
CA MET A 20 -15.27 -5.22 -7.37
C MET A 20 -14.39 -4.85 -6.16
N GLY A 21 -13.89 -3.61 -6.08
CA GLY A 21 -13.34 -3.12 -4.82
C GLY A 21 -13.22 -1.60 -4.68
N ARG A 22 -12.49 -1.18 -3.65
CA ARG A 22 -12.58 0.16 -3.04
C ARG A 22 -11.21 0.85 -3.01
N VAL A 23 -11.05 1.90 -3.81
CA VAL A 23 -9.77 2.62 -4.00
C VAL A 23 -9.21 3.21 -2.69
N GLY A 24 -10.08 3.67 -1.80
CA GLY A 24 -9.70 4.28 -0.52
C GLY A 24 -9.38 3.26 0.59
N GLU A 25 -9.47 1.96 0.33
CA GLU A 25 -9.42 0.94 1.39
C GLU A 25 -8.25 -0.05 1.29
N VAL A 26 -7.29 0.15 0.39
CA VAL A 26 -6.12 -0.76 0.26
C VAL A 26 -5.34 -0.86 1.57
N ILE A 27 -4.97 0.29 2.14
CA ILE A 27 -4.17 0.37 3.36
C ILE A 27 -4.98 -0.15 4.56
N ILE A 28 -6.22 0.32 4.72
CA ILE A 28 -7.05 -0.04 5.86
C ILE A 28 -7.37 -1.54 5.92
N ARG A 29 -7.69 -2.15 4.77
CA ARG A 29 -7.99 -3.59 4.68
C ARG A 29 -6.75 -4.43 4.95
N THR A 30 -5.58 -3.98 4.50
CA THR A 30 -4.30 -4.62 4.85
C THR A 30 -4.14 -4.74 6.37
N TRP A 31 -4.36 -3.65 7.10
CA TRP A 31 -4.19 -3.63 8.55
C TRP A 31 -5.32 -4.34 9.31
N GLN A 32 -6.56 -4.30 8.81
CA GLN A 32 -7.66 -5.10 9.34
C GLN A 32 -7.40 -6.61 9.21
N THR A 33 -6.84 -7.06 8.08
CA THR A 33 -6.44 -8.47 7.91
C THR A 33 -5.31 -8.83 8.88
N ALA A 34 -4.30 -7.98 9.05
CA ALA A 34 -3.21 -8.20 10.01
C ALA A 34 -3.74 -8.32 11.46
N ASP A 35 -4.64 -7.43 11.87
CA ASP A 35 -5.29 -7.45 13.19
C ASP A 35 -6.10 -8.72 13.41
N LYS A 36 -6.96 -9.09 12.44
CA LYS A 36 -7.76 -10.32 12.51
C LYS A 36 -6.87 -11.55 12.68
N MET A 37 -5.79 -11.64 11.90
CA MET A 37 -4.87 -12.77 11.94
C MET A 37 -4.11 -12.84 13.26
N LYS A 38 -3.68 -11.70 13.82
CA LYS A 38 -3.12 -11.67 15.18
C LYS A 38 -4.13 -12.19 16.21
N LYS A 39 -5.37 -11.72 16.18
CA LYS A 39 -6.41 -12.13 17.15
C LYS A 39 -6.74 -13.62 17.08
N GLN A 40 -6.74 -14.21 15.89
CA GLN A 40 -7.13 -15.60 15.69
C GLN A 40 -5.96 -16.59 15.73
N ARG A 41 -4.73 -16.15 15.41
CA ARG A 41 -3.56 -17.03 15.28
C ARG A 41 -2.41 -16.69 16.21
N GLY A 42 -2.50 -15.58 16.95
CA GLY A 42 -1.45 -15.11 17.85
C GLY A 42 -0.26 -14.47 17.12
N PRO A 43 0.87 -14.28 17.81
CA PRO A 43 2.12 -13.81 17.21
C PRO A 43 2.61 -14.74 16.10
N LEU A 44 3.29 -14.18 15.10
CA LEU A 44 4.00 -15.00 14.10
C LEU A 44 5.22 -15.67 14.73
N ALA A 45 5.63 -16.82 14.17
CA ALA A 45 6.80 -17.56 14.66
C ALA A 45 8.10 -16.76 14.50
N GLU A 46 8.15 -15.85 13.53
CA GLU A 46 9.30 -14.99 13.24
C GLU A 46 9.38 -13.73 14.15
N GLU A 47 8.41 -13.52 15.05
CA GLU A 47 8.44 -12.40 15.98
C GLU A 47 9.51 -12.59 17.06
N VAL A 48 10.18 -11.49 17.41
CA VAL A 48 11.19 -11.44 18.47
C VAL A 48 10.86 -10.31 19.44
N GLY A 49 10.61 -10.65 20.70
CA GLY A 49 10.20 -9.73 21.76
C GLY A 49 8.69 -9.48 21.81
N ASP A 50 8.27 -8.55 22.68
CA ASP A 50 6.86 -8.22 22.90
C ASP A 50 6.39 -7.14 21.91
N ASN A 51 6.18 -7.54 20.65
CA ASN A 51 5.76 -6.67 19.56
C ASN A 51 5.20 -7.49 18.37
N ASP A 52 4.75 -6.79 17.32
CA ASP A 52 4.28 -7.38 16.06
C ASP A 52 5.10 -6.89 14.85
N ASN A 53 6.39 -6.56 15.05
CA ASN A 53 7.18 -5.88 14.03
C ASN A 53 7.36 -6.72 12.77
N PHE A 54 7.49 -8.03 12.88
CA PHE A 54 7.61 -8.91 11.72
C PHE A 54 6.30 -8.93 10.90
N ARG A 55 5.15 -9.09 11.56
CA ARG A 55 3.83 -9.01 10.91
C ARG A 55 3.62 -7.63 10.29
N VAL A 56 3.93 -6.55 11.00
CA VAL A 56 3.82 -5.18 10.49
C VAL A 56 4.64 -4.99 9.22
N ARG A 57 5.91 -5.44 9.21
CA ARG A 57 6.76 -5.38 8.02
C ARG A 57 6.25 -6.27 6.87
N ARG A 58 5.76 -7.48 7.17
CA ARG A 58 5.16 -8.38 6.17
C ARG A 58 3.96 -7.74 5.50
N TYR A 59 3.10 -7.06 6.25
CA TYR A 59 1.87 -6.46 5.72
C TYR A 59 2.11 -5.12 5.02
N ILE A 60 2.95 -4.23 5.55
CA ILE A 60 3.26 -2.96 4.86
C ILE A 60 3.90 -3.20 3.48
N ALA A 61 4.71 -4.26 3.34
CA ALA A 61 5.31 -4.62 2.06
C ALA A 61 4.26 -4.92 0.96
N LYS A 62 3.05 -5.37 1.34
CA LYS A 62 1.99 -5.78 0.40
C LYS A 62 1.40 -4.62 -0.41
N TYR A 63 1.48 -3.39 0.08
CA TYR A 63 0.99 -2.20 -0.62
C TYR A 63 2.07 -1.14 -0.87
N THR A 64 3.33 -1.43 -0.55
CA THR A 64 4.47 -0.52 -0.76
C THR A 64 5.49 -1.14 -1.73
N ILE A 65 6.41 -1.95 -1.24
CA ILE A 65 7.56 -2.41 -2.03
C ILE A 65 7.20 -3.54 -3.00
N ASN A 66 6.31 -4.47 -2.63
CA ASN A 66 5.99 -5.62 -3.49
C ASN A 66 5.26 -5.22 -4.77
N PRO A 67 4.25 -4.32 -4.75
CA PRO A 67 3.69 -3.77 -5.99
C PRO A 67 4.74 -3.07 -6.84
N ALA A 68 5.65 -2.30 -6.21
CA ALA A 68 6.71 -1.60 -6.93
C ALA A 68 7.70 -2.58 -7.58
N ILE A 69 8.05 -3.69 -6.94
CA ILE A 69 8.86 -4.75 -7.55
C ILE A 69 8.12 -5.39 -8.72
N ALA A 70 6.88 -5.84 -8.51
CA ALA A 70 6.10 -6.54 -9.52
C ALA A 70 5.89 -5.71 -10.80
N HIS A 71 5.76 -4.39 -10.66
CA HIS A 71 5.58 -3.47 -11.79
C HIS A 71 6.87 -2.80 -12.29
N GLY A 72 8.04 -3.16 -11.75
CA GLY A 72 9.32 -2.62 -12.22
C GLY A 72 9.57 -1.15 -11.85
N LEU A 73 9.01 -0.71 -10.72
CA LEU A 73 9.04 0.66 -10.19
C LEU A 73 9.94 0.80 -8.96
N SER A 74 10.44 -0.31 -8.41
CA SER A 74 11.11 -0.38 -7.10
C SER A 74 12.39 0.44 -7.00
N LYS A 75 13.02 0.81 -8.12
CA LYS A 75 14.14 1.77 -8.17
C LYS A 75 13.72 3.17 -7.72
N HIS A 76 12.45 3.53 -7.92
CA HIS A 76 11.97 4.90 -7.75
C HIS A 76 11.07 5.08 -6.53
N ILE A 77 10.22 4.10 -6.22
CA ILE A 77 9.19 4.18 -5.17
C ILE A 77 9.05 2.86 -4.40
N GLY A 78 8.14 2.84 -3.42
CA GLY A 78 7.72 1.62 -2.71
C GLY A 78 8.37 1.42 -1.35
N SER A 79 9.31 2.28 -0.94
CA SER A 79 9.94 2.20 0.38
C SER A 79 10.66 3.52 0.71
N ILE A 80 11.00 3.69 1.99
CA ILE A 80 11.81 4.80 2.48
C ILE A 80 13.27 4.32 2.46
N GLU A 81 13.95 4.56 1.35
CA GLU A 81 15.34 4.21 1.11
C GLU A 81 16.05 5.38 0.41
N GLU A 82 17.32 5.59 0.71
CA GLU A 82 18.12 6.63 0.05
C GLU A 82 18.14 6.44 -1.47
N GLY A 83 18.06 7.54 -2.22
CA GLY A 83 18.00 7.54 -3.69
C GLY A 83 16.62 7.32 -4.29
N LYS A 84 15.61 6.93 -3.49
CA LYS A 84 14.20 6.87 -3.95
C LYS A 84 13.52 8.23 -3.85
N ARG A 85 12.38 8.36 -4.54
CA ARG A 85 11.54 9.55 -4.47
C ARG A 85 11.00 9.76 -3.07
N ALA A 86 10.94 11.01 -2.62
CA ALA A 86 10.34 11.41 -1.35
C ALA A 86 8.79 11.43 -1.43
N ASP A 87 8.21 10.29 -1.80
CA ASP A 87 6.77 10.02 -1.78
C ASP A 87 6.43 9.42 -0.41
N LEU A 88 6.00 10.28 0.53
CA LEU A 88 5.91 9.96 1.96
C LEU A 88 4.50 10.22 2.50
N VAL A 89 4.08 9.45 3.49
CA VAL A 89 2.81 9.66 4.19
C VAL A 89 3.06 9.77 5.68
N LEU A 90 2.60 10.86 6.29
CA LEU A 90 2.68 11.07 7.72
C LEU A 90 1.35 10.70 8.37
N TRP A 91 1.46 10.01 9.50
CA TRP A 91 0.33 9.51 10.26
C TRP A 91 0.44 9.99 11.70
N ASN A 92 -0.66 10.47 12.25
CA ASN A 92 -0.86 10.41 13.69
C ASN A 92 -1.10 8.92 14.05
N PRO A 93 -0.39 8.34 15.05
CA PRO A 93 -0.57 6.93 15.42
C PRO A 93 -2.02 6.53 15.68
N ALA A 94 -2.85 7.42 16.24
CA ALA A 94 -4.26 7.14 16.49
C ALA A 94 -5.10 6.95 15.21
N PHE A 95 -4.61 7.43 14.06
CA PHE A 95 -5.26 7.37 12.75
C PHE A 95 -4.49 6.53 11.73
N PHE A 96 -3.43 5.84 12.15
CA PHE A 96 -2.59 5.02 11.28
C PHE A 96 -3.43 4.02 10.48
N GLY A 97 -3.23 4.00 9.16
CA GLY A 97 -3.94 3.13 8.23
C GLY A 97 -5.36 3.59 7.86
N VAL A 98 -5.87 4.66 8.46
CA VAL A 98 -7.25 5.15 8.27
C VAL A 98 -7.29 6.50 7.55
N LYS A 99 -6.79 7.56 8.20
CA LYS A 99 -6.78 8.94 7.68
C LYS A 99 -5.39 9.54 7.90
N PRO A 100 -4.58 9.73 6.84
CA PRO A 100 -3.26 10.33 6.99
C PRO A 100 -3.37 11.82 7.34
N GLU A 101 -2.36 12.30 8.07
CA GLU A 101 -2.21 13.72 8.42
C GLU A 101 -1.78 14.52 7.17
N MET A 102 -0.80 13.98 6.45
CA MET A 102 -0.13 14.65 5.34
C MET A 102 0.41 13.63 4.34
N ILE A 103 0.33 13.95 3.05
CA ILE A 103 0.82 13.15 1.94
C ILE A 103 1.77 14.03 1.12
N LEU A 104 2.97 13.53 0.86
CA LEU A 104 4.00 14.16 0.07
C LEU A 104 4.24 13.37 -1.21
N MET A 105 4.48 14.09 -2.30
CA MET A 105 4.96 13.54 -3.56
C MET A 105 6.20 14.34 -3.96
N GLY A 106 7.31 13.66 -4.25
CA GLY A 106 8.59 14.29 -4.61
C GLY A 106 9.05 15.33 -3.59
N GLY A 107 8.76 15.13 -2.30
CA GLY A 107 9.10 16.07 -1.22
C GLY A 107 8.15 17.28 -1.08
N SER A 108 7.14 17.43 -1.93
CA SER A 108 6.13 18.48 -1.84
C SER A 108 4.83 17.94 -1.24
N ILE A 109 4.22 18.69 -0.32
CA ILE A 109 2.91 18.30 0.25
C ILE A 109 1.84 18.43 -0.83
N VAL A 110 1.22 17.30 -1.19
CA VAL A 110 0.12 17.25 -2.16
C VAL A 110 -1.25 17.26 -1.50
N CYS A 111 -1.34 16.77 -0.26
CA CYS A 111 -2.58 16.67 0.47
C CYS A 111 -2.35 16.67 1.99
N ALA A 112 -3.25 17.28 2.76
CA ALA A 112 -3.18 17.26 4.22
C ALA A 112 -4.57 17.42 4.87
N GLN A 113 -4.71 17.01 6.13
CA GLN A 113 -5.84 17.42 6.98
C GLN A 113 -5.71 18.91 7.28
N MET A 114 -6.72 19.70 6.91
CA MET A 114 -6.67 21.16 7.04
C MET A 114 -8.02 21.73 7.48
N GLY A 115 -7.96 22.60 8.49
CA GLY A 115 -9.07 23.34 9.07
C GLY A 115 -9.59 24.48 8.20
N ASP A 116 -10.37 25.38 8.81
CA ASP A 116 -10.90 26.58 8.15
C ASP A 116 -9.76 27.49 7.64
N PRO A 117 -9.66 27.74 6.32
CA PRO A 117 -8.63 28.62 5.75
C PRO A 117 -8.72 30.08 6.19
N ASN A 118 -9.86 30.53 6.71
CA ASN A 118 -10.03 31.89 7.22
C ASN A 118 -9.76 32.01 8.73
N ALA A 119 -9.50 30.90 9.42
CA ALA A 119 -9.19 30.92 10.84
C ALA A 119 -7.78 31.44 11.12
N SER A 120 -7.51 31.79 12.38
CA SER A 120 -6.22 32.36 12.81
C SER A 120 -5.05 31.36 12.78
N ILE A 121 -5.33 30.06 12.77
CA ILE A 121 -4.38 28.94 12.75
C ILE A 121 -5.00 27.79 11.93
N PRO A 122 -4.24 26.75 11.50
CA PRO A 122 -4.73 25.74 10.55
C PRO A 122 -5.61 24.61 11.13
N THR A 123 -5.79 24.55 12.45
CA THR A 123 -6.49 23.48 13.17
C THR A 123 -7.98 23.70 13.52
N PRO A 124 -8.55 24.92 13.51
CA PRO A 124 -9.96 25.15 13.75
C PRO A 124 -10.84 24.45 12.72
N GLN A 125 -11.98 23.95 13.20
CA GLN A 125 -12.90 23.17 12.39
C GLN A 125 -13.58 24.03 11.30
N PRO A 126 -14.00 23.42 10.16
CA PRO A 126 -13.94 21.99 9.85
C PRO A 126 -12.59 21.52 9.28
N VAL A 127 -12.02 20.49 9.91
CA VAL A 127 -10.82 19.79 9.42
C VAL A 127 -11.22 18.63 8.52
N TYR A 128 -10.75 18.68 7.28
CA TYR A 128 -10.89 17.57 6.33
C TYR A 128 -9.71 17.54 5.36
N THR A 129 -9.61 16.46 4.59
CA THR A 129 -8.59 16.25 3.57
C THR A 129 -8.70 17.31 2.47
N ARG A 130 -7.65 18.12 2.28
CA ARG A 130 -7.59 19.15 1.23
C ARG A 130 -6.33 18.99 0.38
N LEU A 131 -6.43 19.37 -0.89
CA LEU A 131 -5.26 19.48 -1.77
C LEU A 131 -4.38 20.64 -1.31
N MET A 132 -3.06 20.43 -1.40
CA MET A 132 -2.04 21.40 -1.02
C MET A 132 -1.24 21.84 -2.25
N PHE A 133 -0.30 22.77 -2.08
CA PHE A 133 0.43 23.38 -3.20
C PHE A 133 1.09 22.39 -4.17
N GLY A 134 1.55 21.23 -3.69
CA GLY A 134 2.11 20.17 -4.52
C GLY A 134 1.14 19.59 -5.55
N ALA A 135 -0.17 19.76 -5.36
CA ALA A 135 -1.19 19.27 -6.28
C ALA A 135 -1.59 20.29 -7.36
N PHE A 136 -0.96 21.48 -7.41
CA PHE A 136 -1.40 22.56 -8.29
C PHE A 136 -0.29 23.08 -9.21
N GLY A 137 -0.71 23.51 -10.41
CA GLY A 137 0.13 24.15 -11.40
C GLY A 137 1.42 23.37 -11.71
N ARG A 138 2.52 24.11 -11.87
CA ARG A 138 3.83 23.54 -12.20
C ARG A 138 4.46 22.77 -11.06
N SER A 139 3.97 22.90 -9.82
CA SER A 139 4.44 22.08 -8.71
C SER A 139 4.09 20.61 -8.94
N LEU A 140 2.85 20.33 -9.36
CA LEU A 140 2.39 18.98 -9.71
C LEU A 140 3.21 18.38 -10.85
N GLU A 141 3.56 19.19 -11.85
CA GLU A 141 4.39 18.76 -12.99
C GLU A 141 5.80 18.37 -12.53
N ALA A 142 6.40 19.18 -11.66
CA ALA A 142 7.77 18.99 -11.20
C ALA A 142 7.92 17.87 -10.15
N ASN A 143 6.89 17.64 -9.32
CA ASN A 143 6.97 16.66 -8.25
C ASN A 143 6.45 15.27 -8.66
N ALA A 144 5.56 15.15 -9.64
CA ALA A 144 5.02 13.87 -10.11
C ALA A 144 5.80 13.32 -11.32
N VAL A 145 5.64 12.02 -11.57
CA VAL A 145 6.25 11.32 -12.70
C VAL A 145 5.23 10.45 -13.41
N THR A 146 5.50 10.15 -14.68
CA THR A 146 4.73 9.18 -15.47
C THR A 146 5.62 7.97 -15.77
N PHE A 147 5.27 6.80 -15.24
CA PHE A 147 5.99 5.58 -15.57
C PHE A 147 5.56 5.05 -16.95
N VAL A 148 6.53 4.72 -17.79
CA VAL A 148 6.33 4.24 -19.17
C VAL A 148 7.27 3.07 -19.47
N SER A 149 7.09 2.38 -20.60
CA SER A 149 8.05 1.35 -21.03
C SER A 149 9.44 1.95 -21.29
N GLU A 150 10.48 1.16 -21.08
CA GLU A 150 11.87 1.58 -21.35
C GLU A 150 12.06 2.05 -22.80
N ALA A 151 11.45 1.38 -23.77
CA ALA A 151 11.48 1.77 -25.18
C ALA A 151 10.87 3.17 -25.38
N ALA A 152 9.67 3.41 -24.85
CA ALA A 152 9.00 4.70 -24.99
C ALA A 152 9.76 5.85 -24.32
N HIS A 153 10.34 5.59 -23.14
CA HIS A 153 11.21 6.57 -22.48
C HIS A 153 12.44 6.90 -23.35
N SER A 154 13.11 5.87 -23.87
CA SER A 154 14.34 6.02 -24.67
C SER A 154 14.11 6.70 -26.02
N GLU A 155 12.92 6.54 -26.60
CA GLU A 155 12.51 7.22 -27.84
C GLU A 155 12.03 8.67 -27.63
N GLY A 156 12.05 9.18 -26.39
CA GLY A 156 11.65 10.55 -26.10
C GLY A 156 10.14 10.77 -26.17
N LEU A 157 9.32 9.78 -25.75
CA LEU A 157 7.86 9.89 -25.72
C LEU A 157 7.38 11.16 -24.99
N GLY A 158 8.06 11.54 -23.91
CA GLY A 158 7.76 12.75 -23.15
C GLY A 158 7.76 14.00 -24.01
N ASP A 159 8.83 14.21 -24.78
CA ASP A 159 8.97 15.36 -25.67
C ASP A 159 8.01 15.26 -26.87
N THR A 160 7.86 14.05 -27.43
CA THR A 160 6.99 13.79 -28.58
C THR A 160 5.53 14.15 -28.29
N LEU A 161 5.04 13.85 -27.08
CA LEU A 161 3.69 14.17 -26.64
C LEU A 161 3.58 15.51 -25.91
N GLY A 162 4.69 16.23 -25.69
CA GLY A 162 4.71 17.47 -24.91
C GLY A 162 4.27 17.27 -23.45
N LEU A 163 4.63 16.15 -22.82
CA LEU A 163 4.27 15.86 -21.44
C LEU A 163 5.01 16.81 -20.48
N ALA A 164 4.27 17.49 -19.62
CA ALA A 164 4.87 18.36 -18.60
C ALA A 164 5.55 17.59 -17.47
N LYS A 165 5.10 16.36 -17.18
CA LYS A 165 5.71 15.49 -16.16
C LYS A 165 6.88 14.71 -16.74
N THR A 166 7.94 14.56 -15.95
CA THR A 166 9.05 13.67 -16.29
C THR A 166 8.56 12.22 -16.45
N THR A 167 8.98 11.57 -17.54
CA THR A 167 8.75 10.14 -17.72
C THR A 167 9.87 9.33 -17.05
N LEU A 168 9.53 8.19 -16.45
CA LEU A 168 10.49 7.25 -15.89
C LEU A 168 10.27 5.85 -16.47
N PRO A 169 11.33 5.10 -16.82
CA PRO A 169 11.19 3.78 -17.39
C PRO A 169 10.87 2.74 -16.30
N VAL A 170 9.91 1.85 -16.58
CA VAL A 170 9.77 0.59 -15.83
C VAL A 170 10.90 -0.37 -16.22
N ALA A 171 11.41 -1.16 -15.27
CA ALA A 171 12.53 -2.07 -15.51
C ALA A 171 12.41 -3.36 -14.69
N ASN A 172 13.14 -4.41 -15.09
CA ASN A 172 13.28 -5.68 -14.35
C ASN A 172 11.94 -6.37 -13.97
N THR A 173 11.04 -6.56 -14.95
CA THR A 173 9.75 -7.25 -14.76
C THR A 173 9.75 -8.71 -15.22
N ARG A 174 10.88 -9.22 -15.72
CA ARG A 174 11.01 -10.56 -16.32
C ARG A 174 11.88 -11.51 -15.50
N ASP A 175 12.90 -10.98 -14.81
CA ASP A 175 13.85 -11.76 -14.02
C ASP A 175 13.50 -11.79 -12.53
N ILE A 176 12.23 -11.54 -12.22
CA ILE A 176 11.66 -11.57 -10.86
C ILE A 176 10.66 -12.72 -10.71
N GLY A 177 10.52 -13.21 -9.49
CA GLY A 177 9.52 -14.20 -9.12
C GLY A 177 9.10 -14.07 -7.65
N LYS A 178 8.39 -15.08 -7.14
CA LYS A 178 7.86 -15.06 -5.77
C LYS A 178 8.95 -14.85 -4.71
N LYS A 179 10.16 -15.38 -4.94
CA LYS A 179 11.32 -15.25 -4.06
C LYS A 179 11.74 -13.80 -3.78
N ASP A 180 11.47 -12.91 -4.74
CA ASP A 180 11.89 -11.51 -4.71
C ASP A 180 10.87 -10.61 -3.97
N LEU A 181 9.71 -11.15 -3.61
CA LEU A 181 8.66 -10.42 -2.89
C LEU A 181 8.96 -10.38 -1.40
N VAL A 182 9.34 -9.18 -0.93
CA VAL A 182 9.83 -8.89 0.42
C VAL A 182 8.87 -9.40 1.48
N LEU A 183 9.37 -10.28 2.36
CA LEU A 183 8.67 -10.91 3.48
C LEU A 183 7.40 -11.71 3.10
N ASN A 184 7.20 -11.93 1.80
CA ASN A 184 6.00 -12.54 1.23
C ASN A 184 6.36 -13.45 0.06
N ASN A 185 7.32 -14.33 0.30
CA ASN A 185 7.90 -15.22 -0.69
C ASN A 185 7.55 -16.71 -0.48
N ALA A 186 6.59 -17.01 0.39
CA ALA A 186 6.21 -18.40 0.68
C ALA A 186 5.56 -19.07 -0.55
N THR A 187 5.95 -20.32 -0.82
CA THR A 187 5.42 -21.15 -1.92
C THR A 187 4.93 -22.50 -1.38
N PRO A 188 3.87 -22.51 -0.55
CA PRO A 188 3.31 -23.77 -0.06
C PRO A 188 2.65 -24.56 -1.21
N GLU A 189 2.54 -25.88 -1.05
CA GLU A 189 1.71 -26.70 -1.92
C GLU A 189 0.24 -26.42 -1.57
N VAL A 190 -0.49 -25.77 -2.50
CA VAL A 190 -1.89 -25.39 -2.29
C VAL A 190 -2.80 -26.34 -3.05
N GLU A 191 -3.69 -26.98 -2.31
CA GLU A 191 -4.76 -27.83 -2.85
C GLU A 191 -6.12 -27.19 -2.59
N VAL A 192 -7.02 -27.29 -3.57
CA VAL A 192 -8.42 -26.85 -3.43
C VAL A 192 -9.32 -28.01 -3.82
N HIS A 193 -10.13 -28.48 -2.88
CA HIS A 193 -11.07 -29.56 -3.15
C HIS A 193 -12.17 -29.08 -4.12
N PRO A 194 -12.43 -29.76 -5.24
CA PRO A 194 -13.30 -29.24 -6.31
C PRO A 194 -14.78 -29.14 -5.91
N GLU A 195 -15.24 -29.95 -4.95
CA GLU A 195 -16.65 -29.95 -4.52
C GLU A 195 -16.90 -29.14 -3.23
N THR A 196 -16.03 -29.25 -2.23
CA THR A 196 -16.22 -28.61 -0.92
C THR A 196 -15.54 -27.25 -0.80
N TYR A 197 -14.65 -26.91 -1.76
CA TYR A 197 -13.80 -25.72 -1.74
C TYR A 197 -12.87 -25.62 -0.53
N GLU A 198 -12.64 -26.73 0.18
CA GLU A 198 -11.62 -26.80 1.21
C GLU A 198 -10.25 -26.46 0.61
N VAL A 199 -9.59 -25.47 1.20
CA VAL A 199 -8.24 -25.07 0.81
C VAL A 199 -7.25 -25.64 1.82
N ARG A 200 -6.22 -26.32 1.32
CA ARG A 200 -5.11 -26.81 2.14
C ARG A 200 -3.80 -26.18 1.69
N ALA A 201 -2.91 -25.93 2.64
CA ALA A 201 -1.52 -25.59 2.38
C ALA A 201 -0.64 -26.62 3.09
N ASP A 202 0.22 -27.31 2.34
CA ASP A 202 1.10 -28.37 2.86
C ASP A 202 0.31 -29.44 3.66
N GLY A 203 -0.89 -29.77 3.18
CA GLY A 203 -1.83 -30.72 3.82
C GLY A 203 -2.71 -30.15 4.93
N GLU A 204 -2.39 -28.96 5.46
CA GLU A 204 -3.14 -28.33 6.55
C GLU A 204 -4.36 -27.54 6.05
N LEU A 205 -5.54 -27.78 6.63
CA LEU A 205 -6.78 -27.08 6.27
C LEU A 205 -6.70 -25.60 6.67
N LEU A 206 -6.87 -24.72 5.69
CA LEU A 206 -6.87 -23.27 5.88
C LEU A 206 -8.29 -22.76 6.13
N THR A 207 -8.67 -22.64 7.40
CA THR A 207 -9.97 -22.09 7.80
C THR A 207 -9.84 -21.08 8.94
N CYS A 208 -10.68 -20.04 8.91
CA CYS A 208 -10.75 -19.04 9.96
C CYS A 208 -12.18 -18.47 10.05
N GLN A 209 -12.61 -18.10 11.25
CA GLN A 209 -13.94 -17.55 11.45
C GLN A 209 -14.03 -16.12 10.88
N PRO A 210 -15.19 -15.71 10.32
CA PRO A 210 -15.41 -14.32 9.94
C PRO A 210 -15.33 -13.42 11.17
N ALA A 211 -14.79 -12.21 11.00
CA ALA A 211 -14.76 -11.23 12.08
C ALA A 211 -16.15 -10.56 12.21
N THR A 212 -16.63 -10.41 13.44
CA THR A 212 -17.90 -9.72 13.74
C THR A 212 -17.73 -8.22 13.93
N GLU A 213 -16.51 -7.77 14.24
CA GLU A 213 -16.11 -6.37 14.42
C GLU A 213 -14.69 -6.19 13.88
N LEU A 214 -14.39 -5.00 13.34
CA LEU A 214 -13.06 -4.64 12.84
C LEU A 214 -12.58 -3.35 13.48
N PRO A 215 -11.26 -3.22 13.76
CA PRO A 215 -10.67 -1.91 14.03
C PRO A 215 -10.75 -1.05 12.77
N MET A 216 -10.37 0.23 12.89
CA MET A 216 -10.29 1.12 11.74
C MET A 216 -11.63 1.21 10.97
N ALA A 217 -12.76 1.19 11.68
CA ALA A 217 -14.10 1.20 11.08
C ALA A 217 -14.96 2.29 11.75
N GLN A 218 -16.06 1.90 12.40
CA GLN A 218 -17.11 2.80 12.95
C GLN A 218 -16.58 3.95 13.81
N ARG A 219 -15.43 3.80 14.48
CA ARG A 219 -14.80 4.85 15.28
C ARG A 219 -14.36 6.08 14.47
N TYR A 220 -14.03 5.92 13.19
CA TYR A 220 -13.29 6.92 12.42
C TYR A 220 -14.07 7.56 11.28
N PHE A 221 -15.14 6.91 10.81
CA PHE A 221 -15.90 7.36 9.66
C PHE A 221 -17.26 7.88 10.09
N LEU A 222 -17.68 8.99 9.48
CA LEU A 222 -19.00 9.56 9.71
C LEU A 222 -20.12 8.68 9.11
N PHE A 223 -19.77 7.91 8.08
CA PHE A 223 -20.62 6.96 7.35
C PHE A 223 -19.83 5.70 7.03
#